data_AF-A0A379G5H1-F1
#
_entry.id   AF-A0A379G5H1-F1
#
_cell.length_a   1.000
_cell.length_b   1.000
_cell.length_c   1.000
_cell.angle_alpha   90.00
_cell.angle_beta   90.00
_cell.angle_gamma   90.00
#
_symmetry.space_group_name_H-M   'P 1'
#
loop_
_entity.id
_entity.type
_entity.pdbx_description
1 polymer ?
#
loop_
_entity_poly.entity_id
_entity_poly.type
_entity_poly.pdbx_seq_one_letter_code
_entity_poly.pdbx_strand_id
1 'polypeptide(L)' 'MGYNSISFYAGKFLRKARKEKNMTGKQLAKLMHVSQQQISRYENGRTSLTLEQLSQLLFFLDKSWGELI' A
#
# COMPACT_ATOMS: atom_id res chain seq x y z
N MET A 1 19.07 -3.15 9.92
CA MET A 1 17.66 -3.33 10.35
C MET A 1 16.95 -4.06 9.22
N GLY A 2 16.65 -5.34 9.43
CA GLY A 2 16.07 -6.20 8.40
C GLY A 2 14.72 -5.68 7.96
N TYR A 3 14.57 -5.40 6.66
CA TYR A 3 13.25 -5.23 6.09
C TYR A 3 12.45 -6.50 6.35
N ASN A 4 11.26 -6.36 6.90
CA ASN A 4 10.29 -7.44 6.82
C ASN A 4 10.01 -7.65 5.33
N SER A 5 10.49 -8.76 4.77
CA SER A 5 10.44 -9.05 3.33
C SER A 5 9.01 -8.96 2.80
N ILE A 6 8.03 -9.41 3.58
CA ILE A 6 6.60 -9.36 3.24
C ILE A 6 6.15 -7.91 3.11
N SER A 7 6.40 -7.06 4.12
CA SER A 7 6.04 -5.64 4.07
C SER A 7 6.69 -4.91 2.90
N PHE A 8 7.93 -5.28 2.55
CA PHE A 8 8.62 -4.71 1.40
C PHE A 8 7.95 -5.08 0.07
N TYR A 9 7.68 -6.37 -0.17
CA TYR A 9 7.02 -6.81 -1.41
C TYR A 9 5.60 -6.26 -1.53
N ALA A 10 4.82 -6.34 -0.45
CA ALA A 10 3.47 -5.78 -0.42
C ALA A 10 3.48 -4.27 -0.67
N GLY A 11 4.36 -3.52 0.00
CA GLY A 11 4.50 -2.08 -0.23
C GLY A 11 4.83 -1.74 -1.68
N LYS A 12 5.75 -2.48 -2.31
CA LYS A 12 6.16 -2.26 -3.70
C LYS A 12 5.02 -2.58 -4.67
N PHE A 13 4.27 -3.64 -4.42
CA PHE A 13 3.06 -3.98 -5.19
C PHE A 13 2.02 -2.84 -5.11
N LEU A 14 1.70 -2.39 -3.89
CA LEU A 14 0.71 -1.31 -3.67
C LEU A 14 1.13 -0.01 -4.34
N ARG A 15 2.42 0.34 -4.29
CA ARG A 15 2.96 1.53 -4.98
C ARG A 15 2.79 1.44 -6.49
N LYS A 16 3.01 0.26 -7.06
CA LYS A 16 2.84 0.00 -8.50
C LYS A 16 1.37 0.15 -8.88
N ALA A 17 0.47 -0.55 -8.18
CA ALA A 17 -0.97 -0.48 -8.42
C ALA A 17 -1.53 0.96 -8.30
N ARG A 18 -1.08 1.74 -7.30
CA ARG A 18 -1.46 3.16 -7.19
C ARG A 18 -1.07 3.97 -8.41
N LYS A 19 0.13 3.76 -8.94
CA LYS A 19 0.60 4.47 -10.13
C LYS A 19 -0.15 4.03 -11.40
N GLU A 20 -0.48 2.75 -11.53
CA GLU A 20 -1.30 2.23 -12.64
C GLU A 20 -2.70 2.89 -12.66
N LYS A 21 -3.26 3.18 -11.48
CA LYS A 21 -4.52 3.91 -11.32
C LYS A 21 -4.37 5.44 -11.45
N ASN A 22 -3.19 5.95 -11.83
CA ASN A 22 -2.87 7.38 -11.92
C ASN A 22 -3.17 8.19 -10.63
N MET A 23 -3.08 7.54 -9.47
CA MET A 23 -3.33 8.19 -8.18
C MET A 23 -2.04 8.71 -7.55
N THR A 24 -2.10 9.91 -6.96
CA THR A 24 -1.06 10.43 -6.08
C THR A 24 -1.12 9.77 -4.70
N GLY A 25 0.00 9.76 -3.97
CA GLY A 25 0.02 9.29 -2.58
C GLY A 25 -0.93 10.08 -1.67
N LYS A 26 -1.15 11.38 -1.94
CA LYS A 26 -2.11 12.22 -1.18
C LYS A 26 -3.56 11.78 -1.41
N GLN A 27 -3.92 11.43 -2.65
CA GLN A 27 -5.26 10.93 -2.96
C GLN A 27 -5.54 9.59 -2.27
N LEU A 28 -4.60 8.64 -2.33
CA LEU A 28 -4.75 7.37 -1.62
C LEU A 28 -4.81 7.56 -0.10
N ALA A 29 -3.99 8.48 0.44
CA ALA A 29 -4.00 8.80 1.87
C ALA A 29 -5.35 9.34 2.34
N LYS A 30 -6.01 10.17 1.50
CA LYS A 30 -7.36 10.69 1.77
C LYS A 30 -8.40 9.57 1.84
N LEU A 31 -8.35 8.58 0.94
CA LEU A 31 -9.26 7.42 0.95
C LEU A 31 -9.03 6.53 2.18
N MET A 32 -7.77 6.37 2.59
CA MET A 32 -7.38 5.58 3.75
C MET A 32 -7.53 6.33 5.08
N HIS A 33 -7.94 7.61 5.07
CA HIS A 33 -7.99 8.48 6.25
C HIS A 33 -6.68 8.52 7.05
N VAL A 34 -5.53 8.55 6.35
CA VAL A 34 -4.19 8.65 6.94
C VAL A 34 -3.38 9.79 6.31
N SER A 35 -2.18 10.04 6.84
CA SER A 35 -1.26 11.00 6.22
C SER A 35 -0.61 10.43 4.95
N GLN A 36 -0.20 11.29 4.03
CA GLN A 36 0.57 10.86 2.85
C GLN A 36 1.90 10.21 3.23
N GLN A 37 2.51 10.65 4.34
CA GLN A 37 3.72 10.05 4.88
C GLN A 37 3.48 8.61 5.33
N GLN A 38 2.31 8.32 5.91
CA GLN A 38 1.92 6.96 6.28
C GLN A 38 1.77 6.06 5.04
N ILE A 39 1.11 6.52 3.99
CA ILE A 39 1.07 5.81 2.70
C ILE A 39 2.47 5.56 2.16
N SER A 40 3.37 6.56 2.22
CA SER A 40 4.76 6.38 1.80
C SER A 40 5.49 5.31 2.62
N ARG A 41 5.26 5.24 3.94
CA ARG A 41 5.84 4.20 4.79
C ARG A 41 5.34 2.81 4.42
N TYR A 42 4.04 2.66 4.15
CA TYR A 42 3.46 1.41 3.67
C TYR A 42 4.08 0.98 2.34
N GLU A 43 4.14 1.88 1.36
CA GLU A 43 4.68 1.60 0.02
C GLU A 43 6.17 1.25 0.00
N ASN A 44 6.92 1.73 0.98
CA ASN A 44 8.35 1.46 1.13
C ASN A 44 8.63 0.32 2.13
N GLY A 45 7.60 -0.36 2.63
CA GLY A 45 7.73 -1.45 3.60
C GLY A 45 8.35 -1.04 4.94
N ARG A 46 8.32 0.26 5.27
CA ARG A 46 8.90 0.82 6.52
C ARG A 46 7.99 0.62 7.72
N THR A 47 6.71 0.35 7.49
CA THR A 47 5.70 0.07 8.50
C THR A 47 4.90 -1.15 8.04
N SER A 48 4.69 -2.10 8.95
CA SER A 48 3.81 -3.25 8.70
C SER A 48 2.37 -2.78 8.50
N LEU A 49 1.69 -3.41 7.55
CA LEU A 49 0.25 -3.26 7.35
C LEU A 49 -0.48 -4.34 8.15
N THR A 50 -1.59 -4.00 8.78
CA THR A 50 -2.55 -5.03 9.21
C THR A 50 -3.22 -5.65 7.98
N LEU A 51 -3.80 -6.85 8.13
CA LEU A 51 -4.56 -7.49 7.04
C LEU A 51 -5.75 -6.62 6.59
N GLU A 52 -6.39 -5.91 7.52
CA GLU A 52 -7.47 -4.97 7.22
C GLU A 52 -6.97 -3.79 6.37
N GLN A 53 -5.87 -3.16 6.77
CA GLN A 53 -5.28 -2.05 6.00
C GLN A 53 -4.85 -2.49 4.60
N LEU A 54 -4.26 -3.68 4.50
CA LEU A 54 -3.89 -4.27 3.22
C LEU A 54 -5.13 -4.53 2.35
N SER A 55 -6.20 -5.09 2.93
CA SER A 55 -7.48 -5.30 2.22
C SER A 55 -8.08 -4.00 1.70
N GLN A 56 -8.11 -2.95 2.52
CA GLN A 56 -8.63 -1.63 2.12
C GLN A 56 -7.80 -1.02 0.99
N LEU A 57 -6.47 -1.11 1.08
CA LEU A 57 -5.58 -0.63 0.03
C LEU A 57 -5.79 -1.39 -1.27
N LEU A 58 -5.93 -2.72 -1.24
CA LEU A 58 -6.24 -3.52 -2.43
C LEU A 58 -7.58 -3.09 -3.04
N PHE A 59 -8.61 -2.92 -2.22
CA PHE A 59 -9.93 -2.45 -2.66
C PHE A 59 -9.86 -1.10 -3.36
N PHE A 60 -9.24 -0.08 -2.76
CA PHE A 60 -9.14 1.25 -3.37
C PHE A 60 -8.26 1.29 -4.62
N LEU A 61 -7.39 0.30 -4.80
CA LEU A 61 -6.48 0.17 -5.95
C LEU A 61 -7.02 -0.75 -7.05
N ASP A 62 -8.25 -1.26 -6.91
CA ASP A 62 -8.87 -2.25 -7.80
C ASP A 62 -7.99 -3.50 -7.97
N LYS A 63 -7.41 -3.96 -6.85
CA LYS A 63 -6.57 -5.15 -6.78
C LYS A 63 -7.20 -6.23 -5.91
N SER A 64 -6.80 -7.46 -6.19
CA SER A 64 -7.19 -8.65 -5.44
C SER A 64 -6.02 -9.23 -4.64
N TRP A 65 -6.33 -10.04 -3.63
CA TRP A 65 -5.32 -10.81 -2.91
C TRP A 65 -4.53 -11.76 -3.81
N GLY A 66 -5.16 -12.31 -4.85
CA GLY A 66 -4.52 -13.21 -5.82
C GLY A 66 -3.50 -12.53 -6.72
N GLU A 67 -3.55 -11.21 -6.91
CA GLU A 67 -2.51 -10.46 -7.63
C GLU A 67 -1.30 -10.12 -6.74
N LEU A 68 -1.48 -10.17 -5.42
CA LEU A 68 -0.44 -9.82 -4.45
C LEU A 68 0.49 -10.99 -4.12
N ILE A 69 -0.04 -12.21 -4.09
CA ILE A 69 0.67 -13.46 -3.74
C ILE A 69 1.18 -14.19 -4.99
#